data_AF-U2V4F4-F1
#
_entry.id   AF-U2V4F4-F1
#
_cell.length_a   1.000
_cell.length_b   1.000
_cell.length_c   1.000
_cell.angle_alpha   90.00
_cell.angle_beta   90.00
_cell.angle_gamma   90.00
#
_symmetry.space_group_name_H-M   'P 1'
#
loop_
_entity.id
_entity.type
_entity.pdbx_description
1 polymer ?
#
loop_
_entity_poly.entity_id
_entity_poly.type
_entity_poly.pdbx_seq_one_letter_code
_entity_poly.pdbx_strand_id
1 'polypeptide(L)'
;MVWSATMGLPLSLKGVGKVLNLADQKMDEGKSLIRFFSVPCVPTKANGGRTRNLPSDDPEKWSTFKAYNKRDVEVEMAIQKWLANFPVPEFVWDEYHIDQEINDRGVRIDMDLVKKAIEMDSRSRRELTEKIRRLTDLDNPNSVQQMKQWLADNGMEVDSLGKKAVAALLKTAPPELAEVLELRQQLAKSSVKKYQTMERAVCADSRTRGMFMFYGANRTGRWAGRLIQL
;
A
#
# COMPACT_ATOMS: atom_id res chain seq x y z
N MET A 1 -17.88 11.29 -1.59
CA MET A 1 -17.87 9.81 -1.77
C MET A 1 -18.52 9.02 -0.64
N VAL A 2 -18.45 9.46 0.63
CA VAL A 2 -19.09 8.75 1.77
C VAL A 2 -20.58 8.50 1.53
N TRP A 3 -21.32 9.50 1.05
CA TRP A 3 -22.73 9.34 0.67
C TRP A 3 -22.93 8.22 -0.35
N SER A 4 -22.10 8.12 -1.39
CA SER A 4 -22.17 7.00 -2.34
C SER A 4 -21.91 5.65 -1.64
N ALA A 5 -21.00 5.63 -0.67
CA ALA A 5 -20.64 4.43 0.07
C ALA A 5 -21.80 3.88 0.91
N THR A 6 -22.66 4.74 1.48
CA THR A 6 -23.84 4.30 2.25
C THR A 6 -24.84 3.51 1.40
N MET A 7 -24.85 3.76 0.09
CA MET A 7 -25.65 3.04 -0.90
C MET A 7 -24.92 1.84 -1.52
N GLY A 8 -23.73 1.47 -1.02
CA GLY A 8 -22.92 0.39 -1.58
C GLY A 8 -22.29 0.70 -2.95
N LEU A 9 -22.34 1.96 -3.41
CA LEU A 9 -21.75 2.37 -4.68
C LEU A 9 -20.22 2.40 -4.60
N PRO A 10 -19.51 2.34 -5.74
CA PRO A 10 -18.04 2.36 -5.77
C PRO A 10 -17.43 3.55 -5.01
N LEU A 11 -16.26 3.35 -4.39
CA LEU A 11 -15.54 4.40 -3.63
C LEU A 11 -14.65 5.29 -4.52
N SER A 12 -14.97 5.43 -5.80
CA SER A 12 -14.23 6.29 -6.72
C SER A 12 -15.18 7.08 -7.61
N LEU A 13 -14.80 8.31 -7.92
CA LEU A 13 -15.58 9.21 -8.77
C LEU A 13 -15.92 8.55 -10.12
N LYS A 14 -14.91 7.96 -10.78
CA LYS A 14 -15.07 7.20 -12.03
C LYS A 14 -16.04 6.03 -11.88
N GLY A 15 -15.92 5.27 -10.78
CA GLY A 15 -16.77 4.12 -10.51
C GLY A 15 -18.24 4.51 -10.33
N VAL A 16 -18.51 5.56 -9.55
CA VAL A 16 -19.88 6.05 -9.35
C VAL A 16 -20.43 6.65 -10.63
N GLY A 17 -19.67 7.52 -11.31
CA GLY A 17 -20.10 8.11 -12.58
C GLY A 17 -20.48 7.07 -13.64
N LYS A 18 -19.74 5.95 -13.70
CA LYS A 18 -20.09 4.82 -14.58
C LYS A 18 -21.39 4.13 -14.17
N VAL A 19 -21.60 3.88 -12.88
CA VAL A 19 -22.85 3.26 -12.38
C VAL A 19 -24.06 4.15 -12.63
N LEU A 20 -23.90 5.46 -12.46
CA LEU A 20 -24.95 6.45 -12.69
C LEU A 20 -25.12 6.84 -14.17
N ASN A 21 -24.31 6.27 -15.07
CA ASN A 21 -24.29 6.58 -16.50
C ASN A 21 -24.23 8.09 -16.79
N LEU A 22 -23.36 8.82 -16.07
CA LEU A 22 -23.18 10.24 -16.31
C LEU A 22 -22.56 10.46 -17.71
N ALA A 23 -23.15 11.37 -18.48
CA ALA A 23 -22.63 11.78 -19.80
C ALA A 23 -21.19 12.29 -19.71
N ASP A 24 -20.89 12.92 -18.57
CA ASP A 24 -19.63 13.53 -18.26
C ASP A 24 -18.85 12.62 -17.31
N GLN A 25 -17.93 11.83 -17.87
CA GLN A 25 -17.07 10.94 -17.09
C GLN A 25 -15.73 11.59 -16.77
N LYS A 26 -15.09 11.09 -15.72
CA LYS A 26 -13.72 11.43 -15.33
C LYS A 26 -12.75 11.20 -16.49
N MET A 27 -11.86 12.16 -16.76
CA MET A 27 -10.80 12.01 -17.77
C MET A 27 -9.75 11.00 -17.33
N ASP A 28 -9.30 10.13 -18.23
CA ASP A 28 -8.31 9.09 -17.92
C ASP A 28 -6.89 9.64 -17.76
N GLU A 29 -6.58 10.78 -18.40
CA GLU A 29 -5.30 11.48 -18.29
C GLU A 29 -5.07 12.09 -16.90
N GLY A 30 -6.11 12.26 -16.09
CA GLY A 30 -5.99 12.89 -14.76
C GLY A 30 -4.95 12.23 -13.85
N LYS A 31 -4.80 10.89 -13.93
CA LYS A 31 -3.83 10.16 -13.10
C LYS A 31 -2.38 10.48 -13.47
N SER A 32 -2.08 10.70 -14.76
CA SER A 32 -0.73 11.06 -15.19
C SER A 32 -0.41 12.50 -14.79
N LEU A 33 -1.38 13.41 -14.89
CA LEU A 33 -1.24 14.81 -14.50
C LEU A 33 -1.04 14.99 -12.98
N ILE A 34 -1.81 14.28 -12.15
CA ILE A 34 -1.62 14.26 -10.69
C ILE A 34 -0.20 13.76 -10.36
N ARG A 35 0.25 12.68 -11.00
CA ARG A 35 1.61 12.17 -10.80
C ARG A 35 2.66 13.17 -11.22
N PHE A 36 2.42 13.91 -12.30
CA PHE A 36 3.37 14.87 -12.83
C PHE A 36 3.54 16.08 -11.90
N PHE A 37 2.44 16.71 -11.45
CA PHE A 37 2.48 17.96 -10.69
C PHE A 37 2.45 17.80 -9.16
N SER A 38 1.93 16.69 -8.63
CA SER A 38 1.71 16.52 -7.18
C SER A 38 2.67 15.52 -6.52
N VAL A 39 3.41 14.74 -7.30
CA VAL A 39 4.39 13.76 -6.78
C VAL A 39 5.81 14.23 -7.12
N PRO A 40 6.80 14.12 -6.21
CA PRO A 40 8.19 14.37 -6.53
C PRO A 40 8.64 13.58 -7.77
N CYS A 41 9.40 14.22 -8.65
CA CYS A 41 9.96 13.57 -9.83
C CYS A 41 11.39 13.14 -9.56
N VAL A 42 11.82 12.06 -10.24
CA VAL A 42 13.20 11.59 -10.14
C VAL A 42 14.10 12.55 -10.92
N PRO A 43 15.21 13.03 -10.35
CA PRO A 43 16.19 13.83 -11.09
C PRO A 43 16.76 13.06 -12.27
N THR A 44 16.67 13.61 -13.47
CA THR A 44 17.23 13.04 -14.70
C THR A 44 17.94 14.12 -15.50
N LYS A 45 18.80 13.72 -16.44
CA LYS A 45 19.41 14.68 -17.38
C LYS A 45 18.34 15.41 -18.21
N ALA A 46 17.31 14.68 -18.62
CA ALA A 46 16.24 15.22 -19.47
C ALA A 46 15.36 16.28 -18.77
N ASN A 47 15.16 16.18 -17.45
CA ASN A 47 14.43 17.19 -16.68
C ASN A 47 15.33 18.23 -15.99
N GLY A 48 16.63 18.27 -16.31
CA GLY A 48 17.57 19.22 -15.72
C GLY A 48 17.85 18.98 -14.22
N GLY A 49 17.71 17.74 -13.75
CA GLY A 49 17.95 17.39 -12.35
C GLY A 49 16.86 17.84 -11.38
N ARG A 50 15.69 18.24 -11.89
CA ARG A 50 14.55 18.67 -11.05
C ARG A 50 14.05 17.52 -10.17
N THR A 51 13.67 17.87 -8.95
CA THR A 51 13.02 16.97 -7.97
C THR A 51 11.50 17.18 -7.87
N ARG A 52 10.98 18.21 -8.55
CA ARG A 52 9.55 18.54 -8.64
C ARG A 52 9.25 19.19 -9.98
N ASN A 53 8.09 18.91 -10.56
CA ASN A 53 7.60 19.64 -11.73
C ASN A 53 6.68 20.78 -11.26
N LEU A 54 6.97 21.99 -11.70
CA LEU A 54 6.19 23.19 -11.47
C LEU A 54 5.25 23.47 -12.65
N PRO A 55 4.20 24.27 -12.45
CA PRO A 55 3.34 24.73 -13.54
C PRO A 55 4.11 25.35 -14.73
N SER A 56 5.21 26.03 -14.45
CA SER A 56 6.09 26.66 -15.45
C SER A 56 6.83 25.64 -16.32
N ASP A 57 7.01 24.41 -15.84
CA ASP A 57 7.82 23.40 -16.52
C ASP A 57 7.07 22.70 -17.66
N ASP A 58 5.74 22.74 -17.60
CA ASP A 58 4.86 22.24 -18.66
C ASP A 58 3.51 23.00 -18.61
N PRO A 59 3.45 24.24 -19.15
CA PRO A 59 2.27 25.08 -19.06
C PRO A 59 1.03 24.48 -19.75
N GLU A 60 1.24 23.68 -20.80
CA GLU A 60 0.17 22.98 -21.51
C GLU A 60 -0.45 21.90 -20.64
N LYS A 61 0.35 20.99 -20.08
CA LYS A 61 -0.17 19.99 -19.11
C LYS A 61 -0.77 20.66 -17.89
N TRP A 62 -0.26 21.81 -17.46
CA TRP A 62 -0.84 22.55 -16.36
C TRP A 62 -2.24 23.08 -16.70
N SER A 63 -2.44 23.61 -17.90
CA SER A 63 -3.76 24.02 -18.39
C SER A 63 -4.73 22.83 -18.40
N THR A 64 -4.31 21.69 -18.95
CA THR A 64 -5.10 20.45 -18.94
C THR A 64 -5.38 19.97 -17.53
N PHE A 65 -4.43 20.07 -16.60
CA PHE A 65 -4.62 19.69 -15.21
C PHE A 65 -5.67 20.55 -14.51
N LYS A 66 -5.71 21.87 -14.77
CA LYS A 66 -6.79 22.74 -14.27
C LYS A 66 -8.15 22.35 -14.84
N ALA A 67 -8.23 22.09 -16.14
CA ALA A 67 -9.48 21.67 -16.79
C ALA A 67 -9.98 20.33 -16.22
N TYR A 68 -9.07 19.39 -15.99
CA TYR A 68 -9.34 18.11 -15.34
C TYR A 68 -9.88 18.30 -13.91
N ASN A 69 -9.28 19.17 -13.09
CA ASN A 69 -9.78 19.44 -11.73
C ASN A 69 -11.19 20.05 -11.77
N LYS A 70 -11.45 21.00 -12.69
CA LYS A 70 -12.79 21.57 -12.88
C LYS A 70 -13.80 20.47 -13.24
N ARG A 71 -13.42 19.57 -14.15
CA ARG A 71 -14.26 18.45 -14.58
C ARG A 71 -14.59 17.50 -13.44
N ASP A 72 -13.62 17.15 -12.58
CA ASP A 72 -13.88 16.29 -11.41
C ASP A 72 -14.93 16.93 -10.49
N VAL A 73 -14.89 18.26 -10.27
CA VAL A 73 -15.91 18.98 -9.47
C VAL A 73 -17.30 18.93 -10.14
N GLU A 74 -17.38 19.13 -11.45
CA GLU A 74 -18.65 19.03 -12.19
C GLU A 74 -19.27 17.63 -12.04
N VAL A 75 -18.46 16.58 -12.11
CA VAL A 75 -18.89 15.18 -11.90
C VAL A 75 -19.33 14.95 -10.45
N GLU A 76 -18.61 15.48 -9.46
CA GLU A 76 -19.01 15.40 -8.05
C GLU A 76 -20.38 16.05 -7.81
N MET A 77 -20.63 17.23 -8.39
CA MET A 77 -21.92 17.91 -8.31
C MET A 77 -23.04 17.11 -8.97
N ALA A 78 -22.80 16.52 -10.14
CA ALA A 78 -23.77 15.67 -10.82
C ALA A 78 -24.12 14.43 -9.99
N ILE A 79 -23.11 13.78 -9.39
CA ILE A 79 -23.30 12.66 -8.46
C ILE A 79 -24.10 13.11 -7.24
N GLN A 80 -23.74 14.24 -6.63
CA GLN A 80 -24.43 14.76 -5.44
C GLN A 80 -25.91 15.05 -5.72
N LYS A 81 -26.23 15.65 -6.89
CA LYS A 81 -27.61 15.89 -7.32
C LYS A 81 -28.41 14.59 -7.43
N TRP A 82 -27.80 13.52 -7.92
CA TRP A 82 -28.44 12.20 -7.99
C TRP A 82 -28.63 11.60 -6.59
N LEU A 83 -27.59 11.65 -5.76
CA LEU A 83 -27.60 11.12 -4.39
C LEU A 83 -28.57 11.84 -3.46
N ALA A 84 -28.92 13.10 -3.75
CA ALA A 84 -29.88 13.88 -2.98
C ALA A 84 -31.26 13.21 -2.86
N ASN A 85 -31.62 12.32 -3.78
CA ASN A 85 -32.84 11.51 -3.71
C ASN A 85 -32.80 10.42 -2.62
N PHE A 86 -31.62 10.15 -2.06
CA PHE A 86 -31.35 9.12 -1.06
C PHE A 86 -30.56 9.71 0.11
N PRO A 87 -31.17 10.59 0.91
CA PRO A 87 -30.47 11.29 1.99
C PRO A 87 -29.86 10.31 3.00
N VAL A 88 -28.63 10.62 3.41
CA VAL A 88 -27.94 9.90 4.49
C VAL A 88 -28.49 10.38 5.82
N PRO A 89 -28.91 9.49 6.74
CA PRO A 89 -29.34 9.88 8.07
C PRO A 89 -28.26 10.67 8.81
N GLU A 90 -28.67 11.66 9.60
CA GLU A 90 -27.76 12.57 10.32
C GLU A 90 -26.77 11.82 11.22
N PHE A 91 -27.21 10.80 11.95
CA PHE A 91 -26.34 10.01 12.81
C PHE A 91 -25.16 9.35 12.07
N VAL A 92 -25.30 9.04 10.78
CA VAL A 92 -24.20 8.48 9.96
C VAL A 92 -23.17 9.55 9.63
N TRP A 93 -23.59 10.81 9.47
CA TRP A 93 -22.65 11.93 9.35
C TRP A 93 -21.91 12.19 10.67
N ASP A 94 -22.59 12.09 11.81
CA ASP A 94 -21.95 12.18 13.11
C ASP A 94 -20.87 11.10 13.28
N GLU A 95 -21.17 9.86 12.91
CA GLU A 95 -20.18 8.77 12.90
C GLU A 95 -18.99 9.06 11.96
N TYR A 96 -19.26 9.62 10.77
CA TYR A 96 -18.21 10.04 9.84
C TYR A 96 -17.31 11.13 10.44
N HIS A 97 -17.89 12.12 11.13
CA HIS A 97 -17.14 13.17 11.79
C HIS A 97 -16.27 12.62 12.92
N ILE A 98 -16.78 11.67 13.70
CA ILE A 98 -15.99 10.96 14.72
C ILE A 98 -14.82 10.19 14.09
N ASP A 99 -15.02 9.51 12.95
CA ASP A 99 -13.92 8.86 12.20
C ASP A 99 -12.85 9.87 11.79
N GLN A 100 -13.25 11.06 11.30
CA GLN A 100 -12.29 12.11 10.93
C GLN A 100 -11.52 12.63 12.15
N GLU A 101 -12.20 12.88 13.27
CA GLU A 101 -11.55 13.32 14.51
C GLU A 101 -10.55 12.28 15.04
N ILE A 102 -10.90 10.99 15.00
CA ILE A 102 -10.00 9.90 15.38
C ILE A 102 -8.76 9.92 14.48
N ASN A 103 -8.97 10.05 13.17
CA ASN A 103 -7.89 10.06 12.18
C ASN A 103 -6.96 11.27 12.32
N ASP A 104 -7.52 12.46 12.59
CA ASP A 104 -6.76 13.71 12.76
C ASP A 104 -6.01 13.74 14.10
N ARG A 105 -6.64 13.23 15.16
CA ARG A 105 -5.98 13.03 16.46
C ARG A 105 -4.83 12.04 16.34
N GLY A 106 -5.04 10.94 15.62
CA GLY A 106 -4.05 9.89 15.39
C GLY A 106 -3.72 9.06 16.64
N VAL A 107 -2.80 8.11 16.46
CA VAL A 107 -2.33 7.18 17.50
C VAL A 107 -0.84 7.40 17.72
N ARG A 108 -0.42 7.58 18.98
CA ARG A 108 1.00 7.75 19.31
C ARG A 108 1.73 6.42 19.13
N ILE A 109 2.90 6.48 18.50
CA ILE A 109 3.76 5.33 18.28
C ILE A 109 5.01 5.45 19.16
N ASP A 110 5.39 4.35 19.79
CA ASP A 110 6.70 4.21 20.43
C ASP A 110 7.77 4.04 19.34
N MET A 111 8.42 5.14 18.98
CA MET A 111 9.41 5.16 17.92
C MET A 111 10.71 4.46 18.31
N ASP A 112 11.02 4.32 19.60
CA ASP A 112 12.21 3.60 20.04
C ASP A 112 12.01 2.10 19.83
N LEU A 113 10.83 1.58 20.19
CA LEU A 113 10.44 0.20 19.89
C LEU A 113 10.47 -0.08 18.37
N VAL A 114 9.89 0.82 17.57
CA VAL A 114 9.88 0.69 16.09
C VAL A 114 11.29 0.60 15.54
N LYS A 115 12.16 1.55 15.90
CA LYS A 115 13.56 1.59 15.41
C LYS A 115 14.33 0.36 15.84
N LYS A 116 14.19 -0.07 17.09
CA LYS A 116 14.88 -1.27 17.60
C LYS A 116 14.38 -2.55 16.94
N ALA A 117 13.09 -2.65 16.64
CA ALA A 117 12.56 -3.79 15.90
C ALA A 117 13.11 -3.86 14.46
N ILE A 118 13.24 -2.72 13.77
CA ILE A 118 13.83 -2.64 12.43
C ILE A 118 15.32 -2.97 12.46
N GLU A 119 16.05 -2.45 13.45
CA GLU A 119 17.48 -2.72 13.65
C GLU A 119 17.73 -4.21 13.90
N MET A 120 16.94 -4.84 14.78
CA MET A 120 17.02 -6.26 15.09
C MET A 120 16.74 -7.13 13.86
N ASP A 121 15.71 -6.81 13.07
CA ASP A 121 15.40 -7.53 11.83
C ASP A 121 16.53 -7.38 10.81
N SER A 122 17.10 -6.18 10.66
CA SER A 122 18.22 -5.93 9.73
C SER A 122 19.45 -6.77 10.09
N ARG A 123 19.79 -6.85 11.38
CA ARG A 123 20.88 -7.71 11.86
C ARG A 123 20.60 -9.18 11.60
N SER A 124 19.41 -9.66 11.99
CA SER A 124 19.01 -11.06 11.81
C SER A 124 18.98 -11.45 10.33
N ARG A 125 18.46 -10.59 9.45
CA ARG A 125 18.47 -10.81 8.00
C ARG A 125 19.88 -10.96 7.45
N ARG A 126 20.83 -10.12 7.89
CA ARG A 126 22.23 -10.20 7.46
C ARG A 126 22.86 -11.52 7.88
N GLU A 127 22.73 -11.89 9.17
CA GLU A 127 23.27 -13.15 9.71
C GLU A 127 22.68 -14.38 9.00
N LEU A 128 21.35 -14.42 8.82
CA LEU A 128 20.67 -15.50 8.11
C LEU A 128 21.09 -15.56 6.64
N THR A 129 21.21 -14.42 5.97
CA THR A 129 21.62 -14.36 4.56
C THR A 129 23.05 -14.87 4.40
N GLU A 130 23.98 -14.45 5.27
CA GLU A 130 25.36 -14.94 5.28
C GLU A 130 25.43 -16.44 5.55
N LYS A 131 24.63 -16.95 6.51
CA LYS A 131 24.59 -18.38 6.80
C LYS A 131 24.07 -19.19 5.61
N ILE A 132 22.99 -18.75 4.96
CA ILE A 132 22.48 -19.42 3.75
C ILE A 132 23.52 -19.35 2.63
N ARG A 133 24.20 -18.21 2.43
CA ARG A 133 25.27 -18.12 1.43
C ARG A 133 26.37 -19.14 1.67
N ARG A 134 26.84 -19.29 2.92
CA ARG A 134 27.88 -20.28 3.24
C ARG A 134 27.45 -21.73 3.00
N LEU A 135 26.15 -22.04 3.13
CA LEU A 135 25.62 -23.39 2.92
C LEU A 135 25.27 -23.68 1.45
N THR A 136 25.08 -22.65 0.63
CA THR A 136 24.46 -22.80 -0.70
C THR A 136 25.24 -22.17 -1.85
N ASP A 137 26.22 -21.32 -1.56
CA ASP A 137 26.96 -20.47 -2.51
C ASP A 137 26.07 -19.61 -3.43
N LEU A 138 24.81 -19.38 -3.05
CA LEU A 138 23.88 -18.56 -3.84
C LEU A 138 24.22 -17.07 -3.77
N ASP A 139 24.30 -16.42 -4.92
CA ASP A 139 24.45 -14.96 -5.02
C ASP A 139 23.34 -14.22 -4.25
N ASN A 140 22.09 -14.66 -4.42
CA ASN A 140 20.92 -14.08 -3.79
C ASN A 140 20.05 -15.15 -3.10
N PRO A 141 20.28 -15.43 -1.81
CA PRO A 141 19.45 -16.34 -1.01
C PRO A 141 17.95 -16.00 -0.95
N ASN A 142 17.57 -14.75 -1.25
CA ASN A 142 16.17 -14.34 -1.30
C ASN A 142 15.50 -14.67 -2.64
N SER A 143 16.26 -15.02 -3.67
CA SER A 143 15.71 -15.40 -4.97
C SER A 143 15.03 -16.75 -4.87
N VAL A 144 13.71 -16.77 -5.11
CA VAL A 144 12.92 -18.01 -5.16
C VAL A 144 13.48 -18.94 -6.23
N GLN A 145 13.85 -18.41 -7.39
CA GLN A 145 14.36 -19.20 -8.51
C GLN A 145 15.70 -19.85 -8.19
N GLN A 146 16.67 -19.10 -7.66
CA GLN A 146 17.98 -19.64 -7.30
C GLN A 146 17.87 -20.72 -6.21
N MET A 147 17.02 -20.48 -5.19
CA MET A 147 16.80 -21.48 -4.13
C MET A 147 16.16 -22.77 -4.66
N LYS A 148 15.19 -22.66 -5.58
CA LYS A 148 14.59 -23.85 -6.20
C LYS A 148 15.61 -24.66 -6.99
N GLN A 149 16.45 -23.97 -7.77
CA GLN A 149 17.50 -24.63 -8.54
C GLN A 149 18.48 -25.35 -7.61
N TRP A 150 18.97 -24.67 -6.57
CA TRP A 150 19.87 -25.29 -5.60
C TRP A 150 19.26 -26.52 -4.91
N LEU A 151 17.98 -26.48 -4.52
CA LEU A 151 17.29 -27.64 -3.95
C LEU A 151 17.21 -28.80 -4.95
N ALA A 152 16.89 -28.52 -6.22
CA ALA A 152 16.83 -29.52 -7.28
C ALA A 152 18.19 -30.17 -7.53
N ASP A 153 19.26 -29.36 -7.59
CA ASP A 153 20.64 -29.82 -7.77
C ASP A 153 21.10 -30.73 -6.60
N ASN A 154 20.49 -30.56 -5.42
CA ASN A 154 20.71 -31.40 -4.23
C ASN A 154 19.62 -32.49 -4.04
N GLY A 155 18.89 -32.84 -5.09
CA GLY A 155 17.97 -33.99 -5.11
C GLY A 155 16.55 -33.71 -4.58
N MET A 156 16.14 -32.44 -4.48
CA MET A 156 14.81 -32.04 -4.02
C MET A 156 14.14 -31.05 -4.99
N GLU A 157 13.35 -31.56 -5.92
CA GLU A 157 12.50 -30.72 -6.77
C GLU A 157 11.30 -30.16 -6.00
N VAL A 158 11.02 -28.86 -6.18
CA VAL A 158 9.94 -28.17 -5.46
C VAL A 158 9.18 -27.17 -6.33
N ASP A 159 7.85 -27.30 -6.34
CA ASP A 159 6.96 -26.38 -7.07
C ASP A 159 6.76 -25.04 -6.37
N SER A 160 6.89 -25.00 -5.04
CA SER A 160 6.64 -23.81 -4.26
C SER A 160 7.49 -23.77 -3.01
N LEU A 161 7.94 -22.57 -2.69
CA LEU A 161 8.64 -22.28 -1.44
C LEU A 161 7.82 -21.37 -0.52
N GLY A 162 6.49 -21.43 -0.67
CA GLY A 162 5.54 -20.77 0.23
C GLY A 162 5.46 -21.45 1.59
N LYS A 163 4.93 -20.75 2.60
CA LYS A 163 4.91 -21.20 4.01
C LYS A 163 4.39 -22.63 4.20
N LYS A 164 3.26 -22.98 3.55
CA LYS A 164 2.67 -24.32 3.64
C LYS A 164 3.52 -25.40 2.96
N ALA A 165 4.08 -25.09 1.79
CA ALA A 165 4.93 -26.01 1.05
C ALA A 165 6.23 -26.31 1.81
N VAL A 166 6.91 -25.28 2.32
CA VAL A 166 8.12 -25.44 3.14
C VAL A 166 7.84 -26.27 4.40
N ALA A 167 6.71 -26.05 5.08
CA ALA A 167 6.34 -26.85 6.25
C ALA A 167 6.08 -28.34 5.93
N ALA A 168 5.65 -28.65 4.71
CA ALA A 168 5.51 -30.03 4.26
C ALA A 168 6.89 -30.63 3.91
N LEU A 169 7.73 -29.88 3.19
CA LEU A 169 9.08 -30.31 2.78
C LEU A 169 9.97 -30.63 4.00
N LEU A 170 9.88 -29.83 5.07
CA LEU A 170 10.67 -30.05 6.29
C LEU A 170 10.41 -31.40 6.98
N LYS A 171 9.32 -32.11 6.67
CA LYS A 171 9.03 -33.43 7.23
C LYS A 171 9.85 -34.56 6.59
N THR A 172 10.26 -34.36 5.34
CA THR A 172 10.93 -35.38 4.52
C THR A 172 12.29 -34.93 4.02
N ALA A 173 12.66 -33.68 4.29
CA ALA A 173 13.93 -33.11 3.85
C ALA A 173 15.12 -33.78 4.57
N PRO A 174 16.20 -34.11 3.84
CA PRO A 174 17.48 -34.43 4.45
C PRO A 174 17.93 -33.30 5.39
N PRO A 175 18.69 -33.60 6.47
CA PRO A 175 19.06 -32.61 7.48
C PRO A 175 19.68 -31.32 6.91
N GLU A 176 20.57 -31.44 5.91
CA GLU A 176 21.26 -30.30 5.29
C GLU A 176 20.29 -29.38 4.52
N LEU A 177 19.33 -29.95 3.79
CA LEU A 177 18.32 -29.18 3.07
C LEU A 177 17.28 -28.60 4.04
N ALA A 178 16.96 -29.33 5.11
CA ALA A 178 16.06 -28.86 6.15
C ALA A 178 16.61 -27.58 6.82
N GLU A 179 17.91 -27.56 7.15
CA GLU A 179 18.54 -26.37 7.74
C GLU A 179 18.40 -25.14 6.82
N VAL A 180 18.69 -25.28 5.52
CA VAL A 180 18.56 -24.17 4.56
C VAL A 180 17.11 -23.72 4.43
N LEU A 181 16.16 -24.66 4.37
CA LEU A 181 14.72 -24.36 4.31
C LEU A 181 14.23 -23.61 5.55
N GLU A 182 14.70 -23.98 6.74
CA GLU A 182 14.38 -23.30 8.00
C GLU A 182 14.95 -21.88 8.03
N LEU A 183 16.23 -21.71 7.70
CA LEU A 183 16.87 -20.40 7.64
C LEU A 183 16.15 -19.46 6.67
N ARG A 184 15.78 -19.99 5.49
CA ARG A 184 15.01 -19.24 4.51
C ARG A 184 13.61 -18.89 5.01
N GLN A 185 12.95 -19.79 5.74
CA GLN A 185 11.65 -19.49 6.33
C GLN A 185 11.73 -18.35 7.35
N GLN A 186 12.80 -18.30 8.14
CA GLN A 186 13.07 -17.20 9.06
C GLN A 186 13.32 -15.89 8.30
N LEU A 187 14.12 -15.93 7.22
CA LEU A 187 14.43 -14.76 6.38
C LEU A 187 13.18 -14.19 5.68
N ALA A 188 12.21 -15.06 5.36
CA ALA A 188 10.96 -14.69 4.71
C ALA A 188 9.90 -14.08 5.65
N LYS A 189 10.17 -13.97 6.97
CA LYS A 189 9.24 -13.34 7.92
C LYS A 189 8.94 -11.89 7.51
N SER A 190 7.65 -11.56 7.47
CA SER A 190 7.15 -10.23 7.09
C SER A 190 6.75 -9.36 8.28
N SER A 191 6.94 -9.83 9.52
CA SER A 191 6.51 -9.15 10.74
C SER A 191 7.16 -7.78 10.93
N VAL A 192 8.33 -7.52 10.34
CA VAL A 192 8.99 -6.21 10.38
C VAL A 192 8.26 -5.14 9.55
N LYS A 193 7.50 -5.54 8.51
CA LYS A 193 6.87 -4.60 7.58
C LYS A 193 5.92 -3.64 8.28
N LYS A 194 5.29 -4.06 9.39
CA LYS A 194 4.43 -3.18 10.18
C LYS A 194 5.23 -2.03 10.80
N TYR A 195 6.43 -2.29 11.32
CA TYR A 195 7.30 -1.27 11.91
C TYR A 195 7.85 -0.32 10.83
N GLN A 196 8.26 -0.84 9.67
CA GLN A 196 8.67 -0.01 8.53
C GLN A 196 7.53 0.88 8.01
N THR A 197 6.29 0.41 8.09
CA THR A 197 5.14 1.25 7.76
C THR A 197 4.85 2.28 8.85
N MET A 198 4.98 1.92 10.13
CA MET A 198 4.91 2.88 11.25
C MET A 198 5.94 4.00 11.09
N GLU A 199 7.19 3.67 10.80
CA GLU A 199 8.28 4.63 10.59
C GLU A 199 7.99 5.59 9.42
N ARG A 200 7.40 5.11 8.33
CA ARG A 200 7.05 5.94 7.17
C ARG A 200 5.78 6.77 7.37
N ALA A 201 4.86 6.32 8.22
CA ALA A 201 3.56 6.95 8.44
C ALA A 201 3.53 7.93 9.61
N VAL A 202 4.54 7.90 10.49
CA VAL A 202 4.59 8.76 11.67
C VAL A 202 4.76 10.23 11.29
N CYS A 203 3.98 11.10 11.92
CA CYS A 203 4.10 12.55 11.80
C CYS A 203 5.14 13.11 12.79
N ALA A 204 5.45 14.41 12.67
CA ALA A 204 6.45 15.09 13.49
C ALA A 204 6.19 15.01 15.01
N ASP A 205 4.94 14.83 15.43
CA ASP A 205 4.52 14.68 16.84
C ASP A 205 4.48 13.23 17.34
N SER A 206 5.14 12.31 16.63
CA SER A 206 5.18 10.87 16.94
C SER A 206 3.81 10.16 16.90
N ARG A 207 2.87 10.69 16.13
CA ARG A 207 1.55 10.10 15.91
C ARG A 207 1.33 9.69 14.46
N THR A 208 0.64 8.58 14.24
CA THR A 208 0.18 8.15 12.92
C THR A 208 -1.28 8.53 12.73
N ARG A 209 -1.63 9.07 11.56
CA ARG A 209 -2.95 9.63 11.22
C ARG A 209 -3.53 8.97 9.98
N GLY A 210 -4.85 9.05 9.81
CA GLY A 210 -5.54 8.46 8.65
C GLY A 210 -5.53 6.93 8.66
N MET A 211 -5.67 6.34 9.84
CA MET A 211 -5.59 4.91 10.11
C MET A 211 -6.88 4.16 9.81
N PHE A 212 -8.00 4.88 9.77
CA PHE A 212 -9.32 4.33 9.52
C PHE A 212 -9.93 4.96 8.28
N MET A 213 -10.74 4.19 7.58
CA MET A 213 -11.57 4.68 6.50
C MET A 213 -13.02 4.34 6.82
N PHE A 214 -13.80 5.38 7.12
CA PHE A 214 -15.24 5.29 7.22
C PHE A 214 -15.86 4.64 5.98
N TYR A 215 -16.77 3.67 6.19
CA TYR A 215 -17.38 2.89 5.11
C TYR A 215 -16.37 2.24 4.13
N GLY A 216 -15.16 1.92 4.60
CA GLY A 216 -14.15 1.24 3.80
C GLY A 216 -14.58 -0.13 3.29
N ALA A 217 -15.46 -0.83 4.02
CA ALA A 217 -16.21 -1.99 3.55
C ALA A 217 -17.68 -1.60 3.31
N ASN A 218 -17.88 -0.76 2.29
CA ASN A 218 -19.15 -0.08 2.01
C ASN A 218 -20.39 -1.00 1.93
N ARG A 219 -20.26 -2.27 1.49
CA ARG A 219 -21.38 -3.23 1.44
C ARG A 219 -21.95 -3.60 2.82
N THR A 220 -21.17 -3.46 3.88
CA THR A 220 -21.59 -3.79 5.26
C THR A 220 -21.56 -2.58 6.19
N GLY A 221 -21.21 -1.40 5.67
CA GLY A 221 -21.02 -0.18 6.47
C GLY A 221 -19.81 -0.18 7.40
N ARG A 222 -19.01 -1.26 7.42
CA ARG A 222 -17.87 -1.36 8.34
C ARG A 222 -16.73 -0.44 7.93
N TRP A 223 -16.04 0.06 8.95
CA TRP A 223 -14.78 0.78 8.78
C TRP A 223 -13.70 -0.18 8.30
N ALA A 224 -12.67 0.36 7.66
CA ALA A 224 -11.51 -0.41 7.25
C ALA A 224 -10.21 0.24 7.72
N GLY A 225 -9.24 -0.55 8.17
CA GLY A 225 -7.90 -0.07 8.48
C GLY A 225 -7.14 0.41 7.24
N ARG A 226 -6.27 1.40 7.41
CA ARG A 226 -5.39 2.01 6.40
C ARG A 226 -4.00 2.18 6.98
N LEU A 227 -2.98 2.16 6.11
CA LEU A 227 -1.56 2.30 6.46
C LEU A 227 -1.03 1.16 7.35
N ILE A 228 -1.36 1.16 8.64
CA ILE A 228 -0.99 0.18 9.66
C ILE A 228 -2.28 -0.50 10.08
N GLN A 229 -2.31 -1.83 9.98
CA GLN A 229 -3.46 -2.59 10.44
C GLN A 229 -3.47 -2.58 11.97
N LEU A 230 -4.41 -1.83 12.54
CA LEU A 230 -4.72 -1.77 13.97
C LEU A 230 -5.81 -2.79 14.34
#